data_AF-A0A151QX63-F1
#
_entry.id   AF-A0A151QX63-F1
#
_cell.length_a   1.000
_cell.length_b   1.000
_cell.length_c   1.000
_cell.angle_alpha   90.00
_cell.angle_beta   90.00
_cell.angle_gamma   90.00
#
_symmetry.space_group_name_H-M   'P 1'
#
loop_
_entity.id
_entity.type
_entity.pdbx_description
1 polymer ?
#
loop_
_entity_poly.entity_id
_entity_poly.type
_entity_poly.pdbx_seq_one_letter_code
_entity_poly.pdbx_strand_id
1 'polypeptide(L)'
;MIEDDPLSAIENILTGKISISSKMPQSEQLKAQSSSAVVLLKELKDLMQTFSFGDFVADYEQISKALLILEELQKNEKSLSLAQQDFINAFRLFFNNAVTHRKECDMAGMKKVELDEAKQDIFVKLQEAKHTHQQITTSISNANNRVNQISSCIQQIEEQLSKLKEERETFELAISEGQKQRETLKNDVIVWAHQAKDLVFDLAEIEAKEKTLGDQLEADKDAYVLFRASFPF
;
A
#
# COMPACT_ATOMS: atom_id res chain seq x y z
N MET A 1 -19.79 -15.06 14.67
CA MET A 1 -19.97 -14.17 13.51
C MET A 1 -18.72 -13.34 13.42
N ILE A 2 -17.96 -13.46 12.34
CA ILE A 2 -16.79 -12.61 12.07
C ILE A 2 -17.39 -11.34 11.45
N GLU A 3 -17.25 -10.21 12.13
CA GLU A 3 -17.75 -8.89 11.70
C GLU A 3 -17.05 -8.44 10.40
N ASP A 4 -17.81 -7.76 9.53
CA ASP A 4 -17.50 -7.39 8.13
C ASP A 4 -16.34 -6.40 7.91
N ASP A 5 -15.54 -6.08 8.93
CA ASP A 5 -14.32 -5.28 8.80
C ASP A 5 -13.17 -5.90 9.64
N PRO A 6 -12.12 -6.46 9.01
CA PRO A 6 -11.01 -7.07 9.71
C PRO A 6 -10.26 -6.10 10.64
N LEU A 7 -10.31 -4.78 10.42
CA LEU A 7 -9.71 -3.79 11.34
C LEU A 7 -10.53 -3.64 12.62
N SER A 8 -11.86 -3.67 12.50
CA SER A 8 -12.77 -3.65 13.65
C SER A 8 -12.66 -4.93 14.48
N ALA A 9 -12.48 -6.08 13.80
CA ALA A 9 -12.22 -7.36 14.47
C ALA A 9 -10.90 -7.35 15.28
N ILE A 10 -9.83 -6.76 14.74
CA ILE A 10 -8.56 -6.56 15.48
C ILE A 10 -8.80 -5.71 16.73
N GLU A 11 -9.57 -4.63 16.62
CA GLU A 11 -9.87 -3.73 17.74
C GLU A 11 -10.72 -4.42 18.83
N ASN A 12 -11.70 -5.24 18.44
CA ASN A 12 -12.51 -6.03 19.37
C ASN A 12 -11.71 -7.13 20.11
N ILE A 13 -10.72 -7.74 19.44
CA ILE A 13 -9.79 -8.71 20.05
C ILE A 13 -8.82 -8.00 21.01
N LEU A 14 -8.24 -6.87 20.59
CA LEU A 14 -7.34 -6.08 21.43
C LEU A 14 -8.03 -5.56 22.71
N THR A 15 -9.36 -5.36 22.66
CA THR A 15 -10.17 -4.87 23.79
C THR A 15 -10.79 -5.99 24.64
N GLY A 16 -10.53 -7.26 24.34
CA GLY A 16 -10.81 -8.39 25.25
C GLY A 16 -12.27 -8.87 25.30
N LYS A 17 -13.10 -8.55 24.30
CA LYS A 17 -14.52 -8.98 24.25
C LYS A 17 -14.71 -10.38 23.67
N ILE A 18 -14.22 -11.44 24.33
CA ILE A 18 -14.55 -12.82 23.94
C ILE A 18 -14.80 -13.67 25.18
N SER A 19 -15.99 -14.26 25.30
CA SER A 19 -16.35 -15.19 26.38
C SER A 19 -16.49 -16.62 25.85
N ILE A 20 -15.91 -17.59 26.56
CA ILE A 20 -15.97 -19.02 26.22
C ILE A 20 -16.31 -19.80 27.50
N SER A 21 -17.23 -20.77 27.37
CA SER A 21 -17.67 -21.68 28.43
C SER A 21 -17.18 -23.10 28.12
N SER A 22 -16.73 -23.84 29.14
CA SER A 22 -16.27 -25.23 29.03
C SER A 22 -16.84 -26.13 30.12
N LYS A 23 -16.96 -27.44 29.85
CA LYS A 23 -17.17 -28.52 30.82
C LYS A 23 -16.51 -29.84 30.35
N MET A 24 -15.98 -30.60 31.30
CA MET A 24 -15.36 -31.95 31.21
C MET A 24 -16.21 -33.00 31.96
N PRO A 25 -15.97 -34.33 31.76
CA PRO A 25 -15.44 -35.23 32.84
C PRO A 25 -14.57 -36.43 32.32
N GLN A 26 -13.52 -36.92 33.04
CA GLN A 26 -13.33 -37.94 34.13
C GLN A 26 -13.13 -39.44 33.76
N SER A 27 -12.42 -40.17 34.65
CA SER A 27 -11.51 -41.34 34.47
C SER A 27 -11.90 -42.61 35.30
N GLU A 28 -11.22 -43.77 35.10
CA GLU A 28 -11.35 -45.05 35.85
C GLU A 28 -10.00 -45.77 36.16
N GLN A 29 -10.04 -46.75 37.09
CA GLN A 29 -9.01 -47.23 38.07
C GLN A 29 -8.63 -48.75 37.93
N LEU A 30 -7.53 -49.27 38.55
CA LEU A 30 -7.31 -50.72 38.91
C LEU A 30 -6.07 -51.09 39.82
N LYS A 31 -6.30 -51.75 40.99
CA LYS A 31 -5.81 -53.04 41.63
C LYS A 31 -4.42 -53.28 42.36
N ALA A 32 -4.52 -53.84 43.60
CA ALA A 32 -3.56 -54.08 44.73
C ALA A 32 -3.17 -55.54 45.16
N GLN A 33 -2.34 -55.67 46.24
CA GLN A 33 -2.03 -56.87 47.09
C GLN A 33 -1.76 -56.56 48.62
N SER A 34 -1.90 -57.57 49.53
CA SER A 34 -2.48 -57.51 50.92
C SER A 34 -1.64 -57.57 52.21
N SER A 35 -2.12 -56.91 53.28
CA SER A 35 -1.70 -57.02 54.70
C SER A 35 -2.89 -56.93 55.72
N SER A 36 -2.62 -57.02 57.05
CA SER A 36 -3.63 -57.13 58.14
C SER A 36 -4.42 -55.84 58.44
N ALA A 37 -5.76 -55.93 58.54
CA ALA A 37 -6.70 -54.79 58.59
C ALA A 37 -6.47 -53.76 59.72
N VAL A 38 -6.06 -54.20 60.92
CA VAL A 38 -5.79 -53.28 62.05
C VAL A 38 -4.53 -52.46 61.82
N VAL A 39 -3.50 -53.09 61.22
CA VAL A 39 -2.25 -52.42 60.88
C VAL A 39 -2.48 -51.41 59.77
N LEU A 40 -3.26 -51.79 58.74
CA LEU A 40 -3.66 -50.91 57.63
C LEU A 40 -4.45 -49.68 58.07
N LEU A 41 -5.38 -49.81 59.03
CA LEU A 41 -6.11 -48.66 59.56
C LEU A 41 -5.19 -47.67 60.29
N LYS A 42 -4.19 -48.19 61.03
CA LYS A 42 -3.20 -47.37 61.72
C LYS A 42 -2.29 -46.68 60.71
N GLU A 43 -1.81 -47.39 59.70
CA GLU A 43 -1.00 -46.83 58.62
C GLU A 43 -1.75 -45.74 57.84
N LEU A 44 -3.04 -45.94 57.53
CA LEU A 44 -3.87 -44.91 56.88
C LEU A 44 -3.99 -43.65 57.75
N LYS A 45 -4.25 -43.83 59.05
CA LYS A 45 -4.34 -42.73 60.01
C LYS A 45 -3.02 -41.97 60.12
N ASP A 46 -1.90 -42.69 60.24
CA ASP A 46 -0.57 -42.10 60.33
C ASP A 46 -0.25 -41.30 59.05
N LEU A 47 -0.61 -41.81 57.87
CA LEU A 47 -0.50 -41.08 56.60
C LEU A 47 -1.30 -39.78 56.60
N MET A 48 -2.57 -39.83 56.99
CA MET A 48 -3.45 -38.66 57.06
C MET A 48 -2.98 -37.60 58.07
N GLN A 49 -2.27 -38.00 59.12
CA GLN A 49 -1.76 -37.10 60.16
C GLN A 49 -0.38 -36.55 59.83
N THR A 50 0.42 -37.28 59.05
CA THR A 50 1.79 -36.90 58.70
C THR A 50 1.83 -35.85 57.60
N PHE A 51 0.92 -35.93 56.63
CA PHE A 51 0.92 -35.05 55.47
C PHE A 51 -0.23 -34.05 55.52
N SER A 52 0.04 -32.81 55.09
CA SER A 52 -1.04 -31.88 54.77
C SER A 52 -1.84 -32.45 53.60
N PHE A 53 -3.14 -32.15 53.52
CA PHE A 53 -3.97 -32.66 52.43
C PHE A 53 -3.42 -32.27 51.05
N GLY A 54 -2.86 -31.06 50.92
CA GLY A 54 -2.29 -30.55 49.67
C GLY A 54 -1.06 -31.33 49.22
N ASP A 55 -0.19 -31.74 50.15
CA ASP A 55 1.00 -32.55 49.87
C ASP A 55 0.60 -34.02 49.64
N PHE A 56 -0.40 -34.48 50.39
CA PHE A 56 -0.88 -35.86 50.34
C PHE A 56 -1.47 -36.24 48.99
N VAL A 57 -2.16 -35.31 48.32
CA VAL A 57 -2.73 -35.51 46.97
C VAL A 57 -1.84 -34.97 45.84
N ALA A 58 -0.65 -34.44 46.16
CA ALA A 58 0.35 -34.00 45.18
C ALA A 58 1.45 -35.04 44.95
N ASP A 59 1.78 -35.82 45.98
CA ASP A 59 2.83 -36.84 45.91
C ASP A 59 2.30 -38.18 45.40
N TYR A 60 2.82 -38.62 44.25
CA TYR A 60 2.45 -39.89 43.63
C TYR A 60 2.73 -41.11 44.52
N GLU A 61 3.79 -41.07 45.32
CA GLU A 61 4.16 -42.15 46.24
C GLU A 61 3.13 -42.25 47.37
N GLN A 62 2.69 -41.12 47.92
CA GLN A 62 1.66 -41.11 48.97
C GLN A 62 0.28 -41.47 48.44
N ILE A 63 -0.08 -41.02 47.23
CA ILE A 63 -1.32 -41.42 46.55
C ILE A 63 -1.34 -42.94 46.34
N SER A 64 -0.26 -43.51 45.81
CA SER A 64 -0.16 -44.94 45.55
C SER A 64 -0.25 -45.76 46.84
N LYS A 65 0.44 -45.30 47.89
CA LYS A 65 0.41 -45.95 49.20
C LYS A 65 -0.98 -45.90 49.84
N ALA A 66 -1.67 -44.76 49.77
CA ALA A 66 -3.03 -44.61 50.26
C ALA A 66 -4.04 -45.48 49.49
N LEU A 67 -3.94 -45.52 48.16
CA LEU A 67 -4.80 -46.37 47.33
C LEU A 67 -4.60 -47.85 47.61
N LEU A 68 -3.35 -48.30 47.78
CA LEU A 68 -3.03 -49.68 48.18
C LEU A 68 -3.64 -50.03 49.54
N ILE A 69 -3.47 -49.17 50.55
CA ILE A 69 -4.07 -49.39 51.88
C ILE A 69 -5.60 -49.48 51.79
N LEU A 70 -6.24 -48.59 51.03
CA LEU A 70 -7.70 -48.58 50.86
C LEU A 70 -8.23 -49.83 50.14
N GLU A 71 -7.52 -50.30 49.11
CA GLU A 71 -7.89 -51.54 48.42
C GLU A 71 -7.72 -52.77 49.32
N GLU A 72 -6.71 -52.77 50.19
CA GLU A 72 -6.49 -53.88 51.12
C GLU A 72 -7.43 -53.90 52.33
N LEU A 73 -7.84 -52.72 52.79
CA LEU A 73 -8.91 -52.61 53.78
C LEU A 73 -10.25 -53.09 53.21
N GLN A 74 -10.52 -52.84 51.93
CA GLN A 74 -11.72 -53.33 51.27
C GLN A 74 -11.72 -54.86 51.11
N LYS A 75 -10.59 -55.47 50.75
CA LYS A 75 -10.49 -56.94 50.69
C LYS A 75 -10.75 -57.62 52.03
N ASN A 76 -10.47 -56.92 53.13
CA ASN A 76 -10.65 -57.39 54.50
C ASN A 76 -11.89 -56.79 55.20
N GLU A 77 -12.88 -56.29 54.45
CA GLU A 77 -14.03 -55.56 54.98
C GLU A 77 -14.79 -56.31 56.09
N LYS A 78 -14.92 -57.64 55.97
CA LYS A 78 -15.57 -58.51 56.98
C LYS A 78 -14.90 -58.49 58.35
N SER A 79 -13.64 -58.06 58.43
CA SER A 79 -12.86 -57.95 59.66
C SER A 79 -12.98 -56.58 60.32
N LEU A 80 -13.72 -55.64 59.71
CA LEU A 80 -13.96 -54.28 60.19
C LEU A 80 -15.33 -54.17 60.87
N SER A 81 -15.47 -53.23 61.80
CA SER A 81 -16.78 -52.85 62.34
C SER A 81 -17.59 -52.04 61.32
N LEU A 82 -18.91 -52.01 61.46
CA LEU A 82 -19.79 -51.27 60.54
C LEU A 82 -19.37 -49.79 60.39
N ALA A 83 -19.05 -49.13 61.50
CA ALA A 83 -18.59 -47.73 61.51
C ALA A 83 -17.24 -47.53 60.77
N GLN A 84 -16.35 -48.53 60.83
CA GLN A 84 -15.09 -48.50 60.09
C GLN A 84 -15.32 -48.69 58.59
N GLN A 85 -16.25 -49.57 58.20
CA GLN A 85 -16.62 -49.78 56.79
C GLN A 85 -17.21 -48.49 56.19
N ASP A 86 -18.15 -47.85 56.88
CA ASP A 86 -18.77 -46.58 56.45
C ASP A 86 -17.72 -45.48 56.26
N PHE A 87 -16.78 -45.36 57.20
CA PHE A 87 -15.69 -44.41 57.11
C PHE A 87 -14.78 -44.67 55.89
N ILE A 88 -14.35 -45.92 55.68
CA ILE A 88 -13.44 -46.27 54.57
C ILE A 88 -14.11 -46.02 53.22
N ASN A 89 -15.38 -46.35 53.08
CA ASN A 89 -16.13 -46.11 51.84
C ASN A 89 -16.26 -44.60 51.55
N ALA A 90 -16.61 -43.80 52.55
CA ALA A 90 -16.71 -42.35 52.40
C ALA A 90 -15.34 -41.70 52.10
N PHE A 91 -14.30 -42.09 52.83
CA PHE A 91 -12.95 -41.56 52.65
C PHE A 91 -12.38 -41.92 51.28
N ARG A 92 -12.59 -43.15 50.80
CA ARG A 92 -12.14 -43.57 49.47
C ARG A 92 -12.75 -42.71 48.36
N LEU A 93 -14.07 -42.48 48.41
CA LEU A 93 -14.74 -41.61 47.44
C LEU A 93 -14.17 -40.19 47.47
N PHE A 94 -14.01 -39.63 48.66
CA PHE A 94 -13.41 -38.31 48.85
C PHE A 94 -11.98 -38.25 48.28
N PHE A 95 -11.12 -39.22 48.63
CA PHE A 95 -9.72 -39.24 48.23
C PHE A 95 -9.55 -39.40 46.72
N ASN A 96 -10.32 -40.30 46.09
CA ASN A 96 -10.33 -40.48 44.64
C ASN A 96 -10.75 -39.19 43.89
N ASN A 97 -11.78 -38.51 44.38
CA ASN A 97 -12.23 -37.24 43.81
C ASN A 97 -11.16 -36.16 43.98
N ALA A 98 -10.55 -36.08 45.16
CA ALA A 98 -9.48 -35.13 45.45
C ALA A 98 -8.26 -35.29 44.52
N VAL A 99 -7.80 -36.52 44.33
CA VAL A 99 -6.70 -36.84 43.42
C VAL A 99 -7.06 -36.46 41.98
N THR A 100 -8.29 -36.74 41.55
CA THR A 100 -8.77 -36.39 40.21
C THR A 100 -8.81 -34.86 40.03
N HIS A 101 -9.41 -34.13 40.96
CA HIS A 101 -9.47 -32.67 40.91
C HIS A 101 -8.07 -32.04 40.95
N ARG A 102 -7.11 -32.60 41.69
CA ARG A 102 -5.73 -32.10 41.69
C ARG A 102 -5.08 -32.23 40.31
N LYS A 103 -5.21 -33.39 39.66
CA LYS A 103 -4.71 -33.60 38.28
C LYS A 103 -5.36 -32.62 37.29
N GLU A 104 -6.66 -32.40 37.41
CA GLU A 104 -7.38 -31.42 36.58
C GLU A 104 -6.88 -30.00 36.83
N CYS A 105 -6.64 -29.62 38.09
CA CYS A 105 -6.05 -28.32 38.45
C CYS A 105 -4.65 -28.12 37.85
N ASP A 106 -3.77 -29.12 37.95
CA ASP A 106 -2.41 -29.04 37.41
C ASP A 106 -2.43 -28.92 35.88
N MET A 107 -3.28 -29.73 35.22
CA MET A 107 -3.48 -29.68 33.76
C MET A 107 -4.06 -28.33 33.31
N ALA A 108 -5.06 -27.81 34.03
CA ALA A 108 -5.64 -26.50 33.76
C ALA A 108 -4.62 -25.37 33.96
N GLY A 109 -3.75 -25.49 34.97
CA GLY A 109 -2.64 -24.58 35.23
C GLY A 109 -1.66 -24.53 34.06
N MET A 110 -1.17 -25.69 33.61
CA MET A 110 -0.29 -25.76 32.44
C MET A 110 -0.96 -25.20 31.18
N LYS A 111 -2.22 -25.59 30.93
CA LYS A 111 -2.97 -25.10 29.76
C LYS A 111 -3.17 -23.59 29.80
N LYS A 112 -3.39 -23.02 30.98
CA LYS A 112 -3.50 -21.57 31.16
C LYS A 112 -2.20 -20.86 30.76
N VAL A 113 -1.05 -21.36 31.20
CA VAL A 113 0.26 -20.77 30.83
C VAL A 113 0.46 -20.80 29.31
N GLU A 114 0.23 -21.95 28.67
CA GLU A 114 0.32 -22.07 27.20
C GLU A 114 -0.62 -21.08 26.47
N LEU A 115 -1.84 -20.93 26.95
CA LEU A 115 -2.83 -20.04 26.36
C LEU A 115 -2.48 -18.56 26.58
N ASP A 116 -1.95 -18.20 27.74
CA ASP A 116 -1.49 -16.85 28.04
C ASP A 116 -0.31 -16.45 27.16
N GLU A 117 0.64 -17.37 26.92
CA GLU A 117 1.76 -17.17 25.98
C GLU A 117 1.27 -17.01 24.54
N ALA A 118 0.40 -17.90 24.06
CA ALA A 118 -0.17 -17.83 22.72
C ALA A 118 -1.00 -16.55 22.51
N LYS A 119 -1.75 -16.12 23.53
CA LYS A 119 -2.49 -14.85 23.52
C LYS A 119 -1.54 -13.67 23.37
N GLN A 120 -0.43 -13.65 24.10
CA GLN A 120 0.52 -12.55 24.03
C GLN A 120 1.22 -12.48 22.67
N ASP A 121 1.63 -13.61 22.09
CA ASP A 121 2.20 -13.69 20.74
C ASP A 121 1.24 -13.14 19.67
N ILE A 122 -0.03 -13.57 19.71
CA ILE A 122 -1.05 -13.06 18.78
C ILE A 122 -1.27 -11.55 18.98
N PHE A 123 -1.30 -11.07 20.22
CA PHE A 123 -1.50 -9.64 20.51
C PHE A 123 -0.37 -8.78 19.92
N VAL A 124 0.88 -9.22 20.00
CA VAL A 124 2.03 -8.55 19.36
C VAL A 124 1.85 -8.51 17.85
N LYS A 125 1.56 -9.65 17.21
CA LYS A 125 1.31 -9.74 15.76
C LYS A 125 0.18 -8.83 15.30
N LEU A 126 -0.89 -8.72 16.08
CA LEU A 126 -2.01 -7.83 15.78
C LEU A 126 -1.62 -6.34 15.85
N GLN A 127 -0.78 -5.95 16.82
CA GLN A 127 -0.27 -4.58 16.89
C GLN A 127 0.64 -4.25 15.70
N GLU A 128 1.54 -5.18 15.33
CA GLU A 128 2.41 -5.03 14.16
C GLU A 128 1.59 -4.90 12.87
N ALA A 129 0.56 -5.74 12.70
CA ALA A 129 -0.34 -5.67 11.56
C ALA A 129 -1.09 -4.33 11.48
N LYS A 130 -1.60 -3.84 12.62
CA LYS A 130 -2.26 -2.52 12.72
C LYS A 130 -1.31 -1.39 12.30
N HIS A 131 -0.07 -1.42 12.79
CA HIS A 131 0.94 -0.41 12.43
C HIS A 131 1.29 -0.45 10.93
N THR A 132 1.53 -1.65 10.40
CA THR A 132 1.84 -1.87 8.98
C THR A 132 0.69 -1.38 8.09
N HIS A 133 -0.55 -1.66 8.47
CA HIS A 133 -1.74 -1.18 7.75
C HIS A 133 -1.78 0.36 7.68
N GLN A 134 -1.49 1.06 8.78
CA GLN A 134 -1.43 2.52 8.81
C GLN A 134 -0.34 3.08 7.90
N GLN A 135 0.84 2.45 7.88
CA GLN A 135 1.94 2.84 6.99
C GLN A 135 1.55 2.68 5.52
N ILE A 136 0.96 1.54 5.15
CA ILE A 136 0.48 1.28 3.78
C ILE A 136 -0.58 2.31 3.38
N THR A 137 -1.56 2.57 4.24
CA THR A 137 -2.62 3.56 4.00
C THR A 137 -2.04 4.95 3.73
N THR A 138 -1.05 5.36 4.53
CA THR A 138 -0.35 6.64 4.37
C THR A 138 0.42 6.70 3.06
N SER A 139 1.11 5.61 2.71
CA SER A 139 1.86 5.48 1.45
C SER A 139 0.95 5.60 0.22
N ILE A 140 -0.21 4.91 0.24
CA ILE A 140 -1.22 4.99 -0.82
C ILE A 140 -1.74 6.43 -0.97
N SER A 141 -2.07 7.10 0.14
CA SER A 141 -2.53 8.50 0.11
C SER A 141 -1.48 9.44 -0.50
N ASN A 142 -0.21 9.29 -0.11
CA ASN A 142 0.89 10.08 -0.65
C ASN A 142 1.12 9.82 -2.15
N ALA A 143 1.04 8.56 -2.58
CA ALA A 143 1.16 8.20 -3.99
C ALA A 143 0.02 8.80 -4.82
N ASN A 144 -1.23 8.72 -4.34
CA ASN A 144 -2.38 9.34 -5.01
C ASN A 144 -2.22 10.85 -5.15
N ASN A 145 -1.75 11.54 -4.10
CA ASN A 145 -1.48 12.97 -4.17
C ASN A 145 -0.43 13.28 -5.24
N ARG A 146 0.62 12.47 -5.35
CA ARG A 146 1.68 12.64 -6.35
C ARG A 146 1.16 12.40 -7.77
N VAL A 147 0.33 11.37 -7.97
CA VAL A 147 -0.33 11.10 -9.26
C VAL A 147 -1.15 12.31 -9.69
N ASN A 148 -1.99 12.85 -8.81
CA ASN A 148 -2.81 14.02 -9.13
C ASN A 148 -1.97 15.25 -9.52
N GLN A 149 -0.85 15.50 -8.81
CA GLN A 149 0.08 16.57 -9.15
C GLN A 149 0.72 16.38 -10.54
N ILE A 150 1.16 15.15 -10.84
CA ILE A 150 1.75 14.83 -12.14
C ILE A 150 0.71 15.00 -13.25
N SER A 151 -0.51 14.49 -13.05
CA SER A 151 -1.60 14.65 -14.02
C SER A 151 -1.91 16.11 -14.31
N SER A 152 -1.95 16.97 -13.28
CA SER A 152 -2.13 18.41 -13.47
C SER A 152 -0.99 19.05 -14.25
N CYS A 153 0.25 18.62 -14.03
CA CYS A 153 1.41 19.12 -14.78
C CYS A 153 1.36 18.71 -16.25
N ILE A 154 0.98 17.46 -16.54
CA ILE A 154 0.79 16.97 -17.90
C ILE A 154 -0.23 17.84 -18.64
N GLN A 155 -1.40 18.10 -18.04
CA GLN A 155 -2.44 18.92 -18.65
C GLN A 155 -1.94 20.34 -18.98
N GLN A 156 -1.16 20.96 -18.09
CA GLN A 156 -0.57 22.29 -18.34
C GLN A 156 0.42 22.27 -19.51
N ILE A 157 1.26 21.24 -19.59
CA ILE A 157 2.23 21.08 -20.67
C ILE A 157 1.51 20.85 -22.01
N GLU A 158 0.45 20.04 -22.03
CA GLU A 158 -0.36 19.81 -23.22
C GLU A 158 -1.02 21.09 -23.74
N GLU A 159 -1.54 21.94 -22.84
CA GLU A 159 -2.09 23.25 -23.21
C GLU A 159 -1.01 24.17 -23.81
N GLN A 160 0.17 24.23 -23.19
CA GLN A 160 1.31 25.00 -23.72
C GLN A 160 1.75 24.49 -25.10
N LEU A 161 1.79 23.17 -25.29
CA LEU A 161 2.13 22.56 -26.58
C LEU A 161 1.11 22.96 -27.67
N SER A 162 -0.18 22.99 -27.34
CA SER A 162 -1.22 23.41 -28.29
C SER A 162 -1.01 24.84 -28.76
N LYS A 163 -0.76 25.77 -27.83
CA LYS A 163 -0.49 27.18 -28.14
C LYS A 163 0.73 27.35 -29.05
N LEU A 164 1.81 26.62 -28.76
CA LEU A 164 3.03 26.66 -29.58
C LEU A 164 2.82 26.09 -30.99
N LYS A 165 1.94 25.09 -31.15
CA LYS A 165 1.58 24.56 -32.48
C LYS A 165 0.81 25.59 -33.30
N GLU A 166 -0.17 26.28 -32.70
CA GLU A 166 -0.92 27.36 -33.35
C GLU A 166 -0.01 28.52 -33.75
N GLU A 167 0.93 28.91 -32.88
CA GLU A 167 1.91 29.94 -33.16
C GLU A 167 2.84 29.54 -34.32
N ARG A 168 3.31 28.28 -34.34
CA ARG A 168 4.12 27.75 -35.44
C ARG A 168 3.37 27.82 -36.77
N GLU A 169 2.12 27.37 -36.81
CA GLU A 169 1.30 27.40 -38.03
C GLU A 169 1.10 28.84 -38.54
N THR A 170 0.89 29.78 -37.61
CA THR A 170 0.80 31.21 -37.93
C THR A 170 2.08 31.73 -38.59
N PHE A 171 3.25 31.37 -38.04
CA PHE A 171 4.52 31.77 -38.64
C PHE A 171 4.80 31.08 -39.99
N GLU A 172 4.43 29.81 -40.15
CA GLU A 172 4.55 29.10 -41.43
C GLU A 172 3.73 29.79 -42.54
N LEU A 173 2.51 30.22 -42.22
CA LEU A 173 1.68 31.01 -43.14
C LEU A 173 2.32 32.35 -43.49
N ALA A 174 2.82 33.08 -42.47
CA ALA A 174 3.49 34.36 -42.69
C ALA A 174 4.74 34.23 -43.56
N ILE A 175 5.53 33.16 -43.37
CA ILE A 175 6.70 32.85 -44.20
C ILE A 175 6.27 32.58 -45.64
N SER A 176 5.23 31.77 -45.85
CA SER A 176 4.73 31.45 -47.19
C SER A 176 4.25 32.69 -47.95
N GLU A 177 3.48 33.57 -47.28
CA GLU A 177 3.02 34.82 -47.88
C GLU A 177 4.19 35.77 -48.17
N GLY A 178 5.15 35.89 -47.25
CA GLY A 178 6.36 36.68 -47.47
C GLY A 178 7.20 36.17 -48.66
N GLN A 179 7.29 34.85 -48.86
CA GLN A 179 7.95 34.27 -50.03
C GLN A 179 7.23 34.63 -51.34
N LYS A 180 5.90 34.58 -51.35
CA LYS A 180 5.09 34.95 -52.51
C LYS A 180 5.24 36.43 -52.88
N GLN A 181 5.22 37.31 -51.87
CA GLN A 181 5.45 38.74 -52.06
C GLN A 181 6.86 39.02 -52.60
N ARG A 182 7.87 38.32 -52.07
CA ARG A 182 9.25 38.43 -52.54
C ARG A 182 9.40 38.04 -54.01
N GLU A 183 8.78 36.94 -54.44
CA GLU A 183 8.88 36.52 -55.85
C GLU A 183 8.13 37.47 -56.78
N THR A 184 6.98 38.00 -56.33
CA THR A 184 6.24 39.04 -57.07
C THR A 184 7.11 40.27 -57.28
N LEU A 185 7.70 40.81 -56.21
CA LEU A 185 8.57 41.98 -56.28
C LEU A 185 9.79 41.73 -57.19
N LYS A 186 10.38 40.54 -57.14
CA LYS A 186 11.51 40.17 -58.01
C LYS A 186 11.11 40.21 -59.49
N ASN A 187 9.92 39.71 -59.84
CA ASN A 187 9.40 39.79 -61.20
C ASN A 187 9.13 41.24 -61.63
N ASP A 188 8.52 42.04 -60.76
CA ASP A 188 8.25 43.46 -61.03
C ASP A 188 9.54 44.25 -61.26
N VAL A 189 10.57 44.02 -60.44
CA VAL A 189 11.90 44.65 -60.60
C VAL A 189 12.52 44.27 -61.94
N ILE A 190 12.39 43.02 -62.40
CA ILE A 190 12.87 42.62 -63.72
C ILE A 190 12.13 43.38 -64.81
N VAL A 191 10.80 43.51 -64.73
CA VAL A 191 9.99 44.27 -65.70
C VAL A 191 10.42 45.74 -65.73
N TRP A 192 10.52 46.38 -64.56
CA TRP A 192 10.94 47.78 -64.47
C TRP A 192 12.36 48.00 -64.97
N ALA A 193 13.27 47.07 -64.75
CA ALA A 193 14.64 47.15 -65.27
C ALA A 193 14.67 47.13 -66.81
N HIS A 194 13.82 46.30 -67.45
CA HIS A 194 13.68 46.30 -68.91
C HIS A 194 13.05 47.59 -69.42
N GLN A 195 11.96 48.05 -68.80
CA GLN A 195 11.32 49.31 -69.17
C GLN A 195 12.26 50.50 -69.04
N ALA A 196 13.02 50.57 -67.95
CA ALA A 196 14.02 51.63 -67.75
C ALA A 196 15.12 51.59 -68.81
N LYS A 197 15.58 50.40 -69.19
CA LYS A 197 16.56 50.22 -70.27
C LYS A 197 16.01 50.75 -71.60
N ASP A 198 14.80 50.37 -71.98
CA ASP A 198 14.19 50.81 -73.24
C ASP A 198 14.01 52.33 -73.27
N LEU A 199 13.51 52.93 -72.17
CA LEU A 199 13.40 54.38 -72.04
C LEU A 199 14.75 55.11 -72.19
N VAL A 200 15.84 54.55 -71.66
CA VAL A 200 17.18 55.14 -71.80
C VAL A 200 17.65 55.11 -73.27
N PHE A 201 17.35 54.04 -74.01
CA PHE A 201 17.66 53.97 -75.44
C PHE A 201 16.83 54.97 -76.25
N ASP A 202 15.52 55.01 -76.03
CA ASP A 202 14.61 55.93 -76.71
C ASP A 202 15.01 57.39 -76.44
N LEU A 203 15.35 57.72 -75.19
CA LEU A 203 15.79 59.06 -74.81
C LEU A 203 17.09 59.44 -75.53
N ALA A 204 18.09 58.55 -75.57
CA ALA A 204 19.35 58.80 -76.27
C ALA A 204 19.15 59.00 -77.78
N GLU A 205 18.23 58.25 -78.41
CA GLU A 205 17.88 58.44 -79.82
C GLU A 205 17.26 59.82 -80.06
N ILE A 206 16.30 60.22 -79.22
CA ILE A 206 15.64 61.52 -79.32
C ILE A 206 16.61 62.67 -79.06
N GLU A 207 17.49 62.57 -78.05
CA GLU A 207 18.51 63.58 -77.77
C GLU A 207 19.49 63.74 -78.96
N ALA A 208 19.90 62.64 -79.59
CA ALA A 208 20.76 62.67 -80.78
C ALA A 208 20.05 63.33 -81.97
N LYS A 209 18.75 63.05 -82.15
CA LYS A 209 17.92 63.63 -83.21
C LYS A 209 17.66 65.12 -82.97
N GLU A 210 17.35 65.50 -81.74
CA GLU A 210 17.18 66.90 -81.33
C GLU A 210 18.43 67.70 -81.64
N LYS A 211 19.61 67.20 -81.25
CA LYS A 211 20.89 67.83 -81.54
C LYS A 211 21.10 68.02 -83.05
N THR A 212 20.89 66.97 -83.84
CA THR A 212 21.06 67.01 -85.29
C THR A 212 20.12 68.02 -85.96
N LEU A 213 18.85 68.04 -85.56
CA LEU A 213 17.86 69.00 -86.06
C LEU A 213 18.17 70.43 -85.61
N GLY A 214 18.68 70.61 -84.39
CA GLY A 214 19.16 71.89 -83.88
C GLY A 214 20.32 72.43 -84.72
N ASP A 215 21.34 71.60 -84.99
CA ASP A 215 22.48 71.94 -85.83
C ASP A 215 22.03 72.30 -87.27
N GLN A 216 21.11 71.52 -87.85
CA GLN A 216 20.55 71.81 -89.17
C GLN A 216 19.75 73.12 -89.20
N LEU A 217 18.96 73.39 -88.17
CA LEU A 217 18.18 74.63 -88.08
C LEU A 217 19.09 75.87 -88.01
N GLU A 218 20.21 75.80 -87.28
CA GLU A 218 21.19 76.89 -87.27
C GLU A 218 21.85 77.06 -88.65
N ALA A 219 22.21 75.96 -89.33
CA ALA A 219 22.74 76.04 -90.69
C ALA A 219 21.72 76.63 -91.69
N ASP A 220 20.43 76.28 -91.58
CA ASP A 220 19.36 76.83 -92.40
C ASP A 220 19.15 78.33 -92.13
N LYS A 221 19.27 78.77 -90.86
CA LYS A 221 19.24 80.20 -90.50
C LYS A 221 20.39 80.96 -91.14
N ASP A 222 21.61 80.43 -91.05
CA ASP A 222 22.81 81.03 -91.68
C ASP A 222 22.66 81.10 -93.20
N ALA A 223 22.19 80.02 -93.83
CA ALA A 223 21.92 79.98 -95.27
C ALA A 223 20.84 80.99 -95.69
N TYR A 224 19.78 81.16 -94.89
CA TYR A 224 18.75 82.15 -95.14
C TYR A 224 19.28 83.59 -95.05
N VAL A 225 20.18 83.89 -94.10
CA VAL A 225 20.86 85.19 -94.01
C VAL A 225 21.67 85.46 -95.28
N LEU A 226 22.45 84.47 -95.75
CA LEU A 226 23.22 84.57 -97.00
C LEU A 226 22.30 84.76 -98.23
N PHE A 227 21.22 83.98 -98.32
CA PHE A 227 20.23 84.09 -99.40
C PHE A 227 19.56 85.46 -99.43
N ARG A 228 19.23 86.02 -98.26
CA ARG A 228 18.68 87.37 -98.15
C ARG A 228 19.68 88.44 -98.62
N ALA A 229 20.97 88.25 -98.35
CA ALA A 229 22.03 89.16 -98.76
C ALA A 229 22.36 89.09 -100.26
N SER A 230 22.05 87.98 -100.93
CA SER A 230 22.29 87.77 -102.37
C SER A 230 21.11 88.17 -103.28
N PHE A 231 20.06 88.78 -102.71
CA PHE A 231 18.95 89.34 -103.49
C PHE A 231 19.44 90.44 -104.44
N PRO A 232 19.17 90.36 -105.76
CA PRO A 232 19.66 91.34 -106.71
C PRO A 232 18.79 92.60 -106.65
N PHE A 233 19.40 93.70 -106.23
CA PHE A 233 19.06 95.02 -106.77
C PHE A 233 20.06 95.34 -107.86
#